data_AF-J3AG35-F1
#
_entry.id   AF-J3AG35-F1
#
_cell.length_a   1.000
_cell.length_b   1.000
_cell.length_c   1.000
_cell.angle_alpha   90.00
_cell.angle_beta   90.00
_cell.angle_gamma   90.00
#
_symmetry.space_group_name_H-M   'P 1'
#
loop_
_entity.id
_entity.type
_entity.pdbx_description
1 polymer ?
#
loop_
_entity_poly.entity_id
_entity_poly.type
_entity_poly.pdbx_seq_one_letter_code
_entity_poly.pdbx_strand_id
1 'polypeptide(L)' 'MSCIGNARPLEQALQHATTEMLSLLVEDYGLSVNEASLLLGQVVEYKVANVFNPAYSVACKIPKAYLPVRKS' A
#
# COMPACT_ATOMS: atom_id res chain seq x y z
N MET A 1 -8.02 4.04 0.34
CA MET A 1 -7.77 2.60 0.16
C MET A 1 -6.66 2.16 1.10
N SER A 2 -6.63 0.90 1.53
CA SER A 2 -5.62 0.41 2.48
C SER A 2 -5.27 -1.05 2.22
N CYS A 3 -3.98 -1.37 2.21
CA CYS A 3 -3.43 -2.73 2.14
C CYS A 3 -2.64 -3.02 3.42
N ILE A 4 -2.69 -4.24 3.92
CA ILE A 4 -2.07 -4.61 5.20
C ILE A 4 -1.04 -5.69 4.96
N GLY A 5 0.21 -5.38 5.23
CA GLY A 5 1.28 -6.36 5.28
C GLY A 5 1.46 -6.86 6.71
N ASN A 6 1.58 -8.17 6.86
CA ASN A 6 1.84 -8.83 8.13
C ASN A 6 3.04 -9.76 7.99
N ALA A 7 4.16 -9.43 8.62
CA ALA A 7 5.41 -10.18 8.46
C ALA A 7 6.41 -9.87 9.58
N ARG A 8 7.60 -10.50 9.52
CA ARG A 8 8.73 -10.19 10.39
C ARG A 8 10.03 -10.23 9.57
N PRO A 9 10.87 -9.20 9.58
CA PRO A 9 10.82 -7.99 10.42
C PRO A 9 9.84 -6.92 9.90
N LEU A 10 9.81 -5.73 10.52
CA LEU A 10 8.79 -4.69 10.25
C LEU A 10 8.87 -4.19 8.82
N GLU A 11 10.08 -4.14 8.29
CA GLU A 11 10.43 -3.75 6.92
C GLU A 11 9.79 -4.71 5.91
N GLN A 12 9.68 -6.01 6.24
CA GLN A 12 9.00 -6.98 5.38
C GLN A 12 7.48 -6.74 5.38
N ALA A 13 6.89 -6.40 6.53
CA ALA A 13 5.47 -6.06 6.61
C ALA A 13 5.16 -4.78 5.81
N LEU A 14 6.05 -3.78 5.88
CA LEU A 14 5.99 -2.59 5.05
C LEU A 14 6.05 -2.93 3.56
N GLN A 15 7.06 -3.73 3.15
CA GLN A 15 7.22 -4.14 1.75
C GLN A 15 5.97 -4.86 1.21
N HIS A 16 5.42 -5.83 1.96
CA HIS A 16 4.21 -6.54 1.55
C HIS A 16 3.03 -5.58 1.35
N ALA A 17 2.79 -4.66 2.29
CA ALA A 17 1.71 -3.68 2.19
C ALA A 17 1.88 -2.75 0.99
N THR A 18 3.10 -2.31 0.71
CA THR A 18 3.41 -1.41 -0.42
C THR A 18 3.29 -2.13 -1.76
N THR A 19 3.81 -3.36 -1.88
CA THR A 19 3.72 -4.17 -3.10
C THR A 19 2.27 -4.47 -3.45
N GLU A 20 1.44 -4.86 -2.47
CA GLU A 20 0.02 -5.11 -2.70
C GLU A 20 -0.71 -3.83 -3.15
N MET A 21 -0.42 -2.67 -2.55
CA MET A 21 -1.00 -1.40 -3.00
C MET A 21 -0.58 -1.05 -4.42
N LEU A 22 0.69 -1.26 -4.79
CA LEU A 22 1.18 -1.04 -6.16
C LEU A 22 0.43 -1.93 -7.15
N SER A 23 0.32 -3.23 -6.86
CA SER A 23 -0.42 -4.18 -7.71
C SER A 23 -1.87 -3.75 -7.90
N LEU A 24 -2.57 -3.37 -6.84
CA LEU A 24 -3.97 -2.95 -6.95
C LEU A 24 -4.14 -1.65 -7.73
N LEU A 25 -3.21 -0.69 -7.61
CA LEU A 25 -3.25 0.53 -8.43
C LEU A 25 -3.11 0.22 -9.93
N VAL A 26 -2.29 -0.77 -10.29
CA VAL A 26 -2.11 -1.19 -11.68
C VAL A 26 -3.33 -1.98 -12.17
N GLU A 27 -3.75 -2.97 -11.40
CA GLU A 27 -4.83 -3.90 -11.77
C GLU A 27 -6.18 -3.19 -11.80
N ASP A 28 -6.57 -2.56 -10.69
CA ASP A 28 -7.92 -2.01 -10.50
C ASP A 28 -8.07 -0.57 -11.01
N TYR A 29 -6.98 0.21 -11.07
CA TYR A 29 -7.04 1.63 -11.46
C TYR A 29 -6.30 1.93 -12.77
N GLY A 30 -5.62 0.96 -13.36
CA GLY A 30 -5.01 1.12 -14.69
C GLY A 30 -3.81 2.02 -14.78
N LEU A 31 -3.21 2.35 -13.64
CA LEU A 31 -1.94 3.06 -13.65
C LEU A 31 -0.85 2.14 -14.21
N SER A 32 0.09 2.72 -14.95
CA SER A 32 1.37 2.05 -15.18
C SER A 32 2.14 1.93 -13.85
N VAL A 33 3.12 1.02 -13.81
CA VAL A 33 3.99 0.85 -12.64
C VAL A 33 4.67 2.18 -12.25
N ASN A 34 5.07 3.00 -13.23
CA ASN A 34 5.71 4.29 -13.00
C ASN A 34 4.74 5.32 -12.41
N GLU A 35 3.53 5.42 -12.95
CA GLU A 35 2.49 6.34 -12.43
C GLU A 35 2.05 5.93 -11.02
N ALA A 36 1.87 4.63 -10.77
CA ALA A 36 1.52 4.11 -9.47
C ALA A 36 2.66 4.36 -8.45
N SER A 37 3.91 4.16 -8.85
CA SER A 37 5.08 4.46 -8.01
C SER A 37 5.21 5.95 -7.70
N LEU A 38 4.97 6.82 -8.70
CA LEU A 38 4.97 8.26 -8.52
C LEU A 38 3.87 8.69 -7.53
N LEU A 39 2.65 8.19 -7.71
CA LEU A 39 1.53 8.47 -6.82
C LEU A 39 1.85 8.02 -5.38
N LEU A 40 2.31 6.77 -5.20
CA LEU A 40 2.72 6.25 -3.91
C LEU A 40 3.78 7.14 -3.24
N GLY A 41 4.82 7.54 -3.98
CA GLY A 41 5.88 8.41 -3.46
C GLY A 41 5.40 9.79 -3.00
N GLN A 42 4.22 10.25 -3.45
CA GLN A 42 3.68 11.55 -3.09
C GLN A 42 2.64 11.50 -1.96
N VAL A 43 1.76 10.50 -1.96
CA VAL A 43 0.55 10.53 -1.11
C VAL A 43 0.40 9.33 -0.17
N VAL A 44 1.34 8.39 -0.15
CA VAL A 44 1.23 7.22 0.73
C VAL A 44 1.35 7.60 2.20
N GLU A 45 0.47 7.04 3.02
CA GLU A 45 0.55 7.08 4.48
C GLU A 45 0.78 5.67 5.02
N TYR A 46 1.81 5.50 5.83
CA TYR A 46 2.04 4.24 6.53
C TYR A 46 1.54 4.31 7.97
N LYS A 47 0.80 3.29 8.41
CA LYS A 47 0.38 3.14 9.80
C LYS A 47 0.85 1.80 10.35
N VAL A 48 1.63 1.85 11.42
CA VAL A 48 1.99 0.66 12.18
C VAL A 48 0.76 0.25 13.01
N ALA A 49 0.17 -0.89 12.68
CA ALA A 49 -1.06 -1.39 13.31
C ALA A 49 -0.75 -2.22 14.56
N ASN A 50 0.28 -3.06 14.51
CA ASN A 50 0.73 -3.86 15.64
C ASN A 50 2.24 -4.11 15.59
N VAL A 51 2.91 -3.95 16.73
CA VAL A 51 4.32 -4.33 16.96
C VAL A 51 4.50 -5.33 18.11
N PHE A 52 3.40 -5.73 18.77
CA PHE A 52 3.45 -6.55 19.99
C PHE A 52 3.44 -8.05 19.70
N ASN A 53 2.56 -8.48 18.79
CA ASN A 53 2.50 -9.89 18.40
C ASN A 53 3.75 -10.32 17.61
N PRO A 54 4.05 -11.64 17.55
CA PRO A 54 5.25 -12.17 16.87
C PRO A 54 5.41 -11.76 15.40
N ALA A 55 4.33 -11.38 14.72
CA ALA A 55 4.34 -10.75 13.41
C ALA A 55 3.89 -9.29 13.52
N TYR A 56 4.61 -8.41 12.84
CA TYR A 56 4.30 -7.00 12.79
C TYR A 56 3.33 -6.70 11.65
N SER A 57 2.43 -5.75 11.88
CA SER A 57 1.43 -5.35 10.89
C SER A 57 1.59 -3.89 10.52
N VAL A 58 1.68 -3.61 9.22
CA VAL A 58 1.77 -2.27 8.65
C VAL A 58 0.67 -2.09 7.61
N ALA A 59 -0.07 -0.99 7.70
CA ALA A 59 -1.02 -0.58 6.70
C ALA A 59 -0.39 0.46 5.76
N CYS A 60 -0.40 0.19 4.46
CA CYS A 60 -0.14 1.14 3.39
C CYS A 60 -1.47 1.79 2.99
N LYS A 61 -1.56 3.12 3.01
CA LYS A 61 -2.82 3.84 2.76
C LYS A 61 -2.66 4.93 1.72
N ILE A 62 -3.70 5.08 0.90
CA ILE A 62 -3.87 6.22 -0.02
C ILE A 62 -5.22 6.89 0.29
N PRO A 63 -5.28 8.21 0.52
CA PRO A 63 -6.54 8.94 0.63
C PRO A 63 -7.39 8.78 -0.62
N LYS A 64 -8.70 8.51 -0.46
CA LYS A 64 -9.60 8.23 -1.60
C LYS A 64 -9.66 9.37 -2.62
N ALA A 65 -9.41 10.60 -2.19
CA ALA A 65 -9.39 11.78 -3.05
C ALA A 65 -8.29 11.75 -4.13
N TYR A 66 -7.23 10.96 -3.92
CA TYR A 66 -6.13 10.80 -4.88
C TYR A 66 -6.22 9.53 -5.72
N LEU A 67 -7.28 8.73 -5.53
CA LEU A 67 -7.47 7.53 -6.35
C LEU A 67 -8.09 7.90 -7.70
N PRO A 68 -7.63 7.30 -8.81
CA PRO A 68 -8.28 7.46 -10.11
C PRO A 68 -9.68 6.83 -10.11
N VAL A 69 -10.39 6.99 -11.22
CA VAL A 69 -11.60 6.20 -11.47
C VAL A 69 -11.20 4.72 -11.56
N ARG A 70 -11.85 3.87 -10.78
CA ARG A 70 -11.64 2.43 -10.82
C ARG A 70 -12.09 1.88 -12.17
N LYS A 71 -11.35 0.95 -12.75
CA LYS A 71 -11.78 0.20 -13.92
C LYS A 71 -13.09 -0.54 -13.59
N SER A 72 -14.05 -0.47 -14.51
CA SER A 72 -15.32 -1.20 -14.47
C SER A 72 -15.16 -2.64 -14.92
#